data_AF-A0A1C3JW65-F1
#
_entry.id   AF-A0A1C3JW65-F1
#
_cell.length_a   1.000
_cell.length_b   1.000
_cell.length_c   1.000
_cell.angle_alpha   90.00
_cell.angle_beta   90.00
_cell.angle_gamma   90.00
#
_symmetry.space_group_name_H-M   'P 1'
#
loop_
_entity.id
_entity.type
_entity.pdbx_description
1 polymer ?
#
loop_
_entity_poly.entity_id
_entity_poly.type
_entity_poly.pdbx_seq_one_letter_code
_entity_poly.pdbx_strand_id
1 'polypeptide(L)'
;MRKTDKKIENNIRESLTEVCDELLELKVGFEWITHLVDFQRFPQSLKIVCIFNDDETEQAFLNSPHFNDLKHDLLIRFKAMHISLKDIDKHLFLDNEAACLRTHEGKWGDRLRAQ
;
A
#
# COMPACT_ATOMS: atom_id res chain seq x y z
N MET A 1 21.97 -2.55 5.80
CA MET A 1 20.80 -3.44 5.98
C MET A 1 21.20 -4.59 6.89
N ARG A 2 20.52 -4.76 8.03
CA ARG A 2 20.77 -5.84 9.00
C ARG A 2 20.02 -7.11 8.55
N LYS A 3 20.43 -8.29 9.05
CA LYS A 3 19.76 -9.57 8.73
C LYS A 3 18.26 -9.56 9.08
N THR A 4 17.89 -8.85 10.14
CA THR A 4 16.50 -8.68 10.58
C THR A 4 15.69 -7.84 9.61
N ASP A 5 16.25 -6.72 9.12
CA ASP A 5 15.58 -5.84 8.16
C ASP A 5 15.21 -6.59 6.88
N LYS A 6 16.14 -7.41 6.37
CA LYS A 6 15.91 -8.25 5.18
C LYS A 6 14.76 -9.24 5.36
N LYS A 7 14.61 -9.80 6.56
CA LYS A 7 13.52 -10.73 6.87
C LYS A 7 12.17 -10.00 6.93
N ILE A 8 12.15 -8.83 7.57
CA ILE A 8 10.95 -7.98 7.63
C ILE A 8 10.53 -7.57 6.22
N GLU A 9 11.46 -7.08 5.41
CA GLU A 9 11.22 -6.71 4.01
C GLU A 9 10.61 -7.86 3.21
N ASN A 10 11.18 -9.06 3.33
CA ASN A 10 10.66 -10.23 2.62
C ASN A 10 9.23 -10.55 3.05
N ASN A 11 8.95 -10.57 4.36
CA ASN A 11 7.62 -10.86 4.86
C ASN A 11 6.58 -9.80 4.44
N ILE A 12 6.98 -8.52 4.42
CA ILE A 12 6.14 -7.42 3.93
C ILE A 12 5.82 -7.64 2.45
N ARG A 13 6.83 -7.95 1.63
CA ARG A 13 6.64 -8.24 0.20
C ARG A 13 5.70 -9.41 -0.02
N GLU A 14 5.89 -10.51 0.69
CA GLU A 14 5.01 -11.69 0.61
C GLU A 14 3.57 -11.34 0.97
N SER A 15 3.37 -10.64 2.08
CA SER A 15 2.03 -10.22 2.52
C SER A 15 1.36 -9.25 1.55
N LEU A 16 2.11 -8.31 0.98
CA LEU A 16 1.60 -7.35 0.00
C LEU A 16 1.34 -8.01 -1.36
N THR A 17 2.05 -9.09 -1.68
CA THR A 17 1.79 -9.85 -2.92
C THR A 17 0.42 -10.52 -2.82
N GLU A 18 0.14 -11.21 -1.71
CA GLU A 18 -1.17 -11.83 -1.48
C GLU A 18 -2.30 -10.79 -1.50
N VAL A 19 -2.10 -9.65 -0.86
CA VAL A 19 -3.05 -8.52 -0.91
C VAL A 19 -3.22 -7.96 -2.33
N CYS A 20 -2.16 -7.90 -3.12
CA CYS A 20 -2.24 -7.46 -4.52
C CYS A 20 -3.13 -8.39 -5.34
N ASP A 21 -2.96 -9.71 -5.19
CA ASP A 21 -3.79 -10.70 -5.87
C ASP A 21 -5.25 -10.59 -5.42
N GLU A 22 -5.53 -10.49 -4.12
CA GLU A 22 -6.87 -10.29 -3.57
C GLU A 22 -7.56 -9.05 -4.17
N LEU A 23 -6.86 -7.90 -4.22
CA LEU A 23 -7.39 -6.66 -4.79
C LEU A 23 -7.64 -6.76 -6.30
N LEU A 24 -6.78 -7.46 -7.04
CA LEU A 24 -6.97 -7.71 -8.47
C LEU A 24 -8.21 -8.58 -8.72
N GLU A 25 -8.47 -9.57 -7.86
CA GLU A 25 -9.65 -10.44 -7.95
C GLU A 25 -10.96 -9.70 -7.68
N LEU A 26 -10.94 -8.66 -6.84
CA LEU A 26 -12.12 -7.84 -6.54
C LEU A 26 -12.63 -7.02 -7.75
N LYS A 27 -11.82 -6.88 -8.82
CA LYS A 27 -12.15 -6.09 -10.02
C LYS A 27 -12.65 -4.67 -9.71
N VAL A 28 -12.07 -4.06 -8.68
CA VAL A 28 -12.41 -2.72 -8.18
C VAL A 28 -11.71 -1.59 -8.94
N GLY A 29 -11.09 -1.87 -10.09
CA GLY A 29 -10.27 -0.91 -10.83
C GLY A 29 -8.89 -0.66 -10.22
N PHE A 30 -8.46 -1.53 -9.32
CA PHE A 30 -7.09 -1.58 -8.81
C PHE A 30 -6.14 -2.11 -9.88
N GLU A 31 -4.97 -1.49 -10.00
CA GLU A 31 -3.92 -1.90 -10.95
C GLU A 31 -2.72 -2.54 -10.26
N TRP A 32 -2.13 -1.86 -9.28
CA TRP A 32 -0.95 -2.37 -8.56
C TRP A 32 -0.76 -1.70 -7.20
N ILE A 33 -0.03 -2.37 -6.32
CA ILE A 33 0.30 -1.88 -4.98
C ILE A 33 1.81 -1.81 -4.82
N THR A 34 2.28 -0.80 -4.12
CA THR A 34 3.68 -0.65 -3.75
C THR A 34 3.83 -0.30 -2.28
N HIS A 35 5.03 -0.49 -1.75
CA HIS A 35 5.36 -0.06 -0.41
C HIS A 35 6.68 0.71 -0.39
N LEU A 36 6.73 1.70 0.47
CA LEU A 36 7.89 2.49 0.80
C LEU A 36 8.17 2.28 2.28
N VAL A 37 9.37 1.84 2.62
CA VAL A 37 9.74 1.59 4.00
C VAL A 37 11.11 2.13 4.29
N ASP A 38 11.21 2.95 5.33
CA ASP A 38 12.51 3.37 5.88
C ASP A 38 12.82 2.54 7.12
N PHE A 39 13.70 1.55 6.98
CA PHE A 39 14.11 0.67 8.08
C PHE A 39 14.75 1.41 9.27
N GLN A 40 15.20 2.67 9.11
CA GLN A 40 15.70 3.47 10.22
C GLN A 40 14.58 3.94 11.16
N ARG A 41 13.37 4.12 10.64
CA ARG A 41 12.19 4.64 11.36
C ARG A 41 11.05 3.61 11.42
N PHE A 42 11.36 2.36 11.13
CA PHE A 42 10.41 1.26 11.14
C PHE A 42 9.86 1.00 12.56
N PRO A 43 8.56 0.70 12.74
CA PRO A 43 7.52 0.50 11.70
C PRO A 43 6.76 1.75 11.27
N GLN A 44 7.08 2.92 11.84
CA GLN A 44 6.31 4.15 11.64
C GLN A 44 6.46 4.75 10.24
N SER A 45 7.54 4.41 9.53
CA SER A 45 7.84 4.88 8.17
C SER A 45 7.22 4.06 7.05
N LEU A 46 6.58 2.93 7.35
CA LEU A 46 5.96 2.10 6.33
C LEU A 46 4.85 2.89 5.63
N LYS A 47 4.88 2.99 4.32
CA LYS A 47 3.80 3.51 3.50
C LYS A 47 3.46 2.45 2.46
N ILE A 48 2.18 2.24 2.25
CA ILE A 48 1.61 1.30 1.31
C ILE A 48 0.75 2.16 0.40
N VAL A 49 1.02 2.13 -0.89
CA VAL A 49 0.33 2.97 -1.88
C VAL A 49 -0.36 2.03 -2.86
N CYS A 50 -1.69 2.06 -2.88
CA CYS A 50 -2.52 1.32 -3.82
C CYS A 50 -2.86 2.22 -5.01
N ILE A 51 -2.57 1.74 -6.21
CA ILE A 51 -2.76 2.49 -7.46
C ILE A 51 -3.98 1.95 -8.18
N PHE A 52 -4.88 2.87 -8.53
CA PHE A 52 -6.09 2.63 -9.30
C PHE A 52 -5.97 3.21 -10.70
N ASN A 53 -6.84 2.76 -11.61
CA ASN A 53 -6.86 3.26 -12.97
C ASN A 53 -7.34 4.73 -13.04
N ASP A 54 -8.36 5.09 -12.24
CA ASP A 54 -9.05 6.37 -12.33
C ASP A 54 -9.55 6.86 -10.96
N ASP A 55 -9.88 8.16 -10.89
CA ASP A 55 -10.34 8.78 -9.64
C ASP A 55 -11.69 8.21 -9.15
N GLU A 56 -12.50 7.68 -10.07
CA GLU A 56 -13.79 7.07 -9.74
C GLU A 56 -13.61 5.75 -9.00
N THR A 57 -12.73 4.87 -9.50
CA THR A 57 -12.41 3.60 -8.86
C THR A 57 -11.68 3.79 -7.52
N GLU A 58 -10.76 4.75 -7.43
CA GLU A 58 -10.13 5.13 -6.16
C GLU A 58 -11.17 5.55 -5.11
N GLN A 59 -12.06 6.48 -5.46
CA GLN A 59 -13.10 6.97 -4.54
C GLN A 59 -14.13 5.88 -4.22
N ALA A 60 -14.51 5.06 -5.19
CA ALA A 60 -15.40 3.93 -4.97
C ALA A 60 -14.80 2.93 -3.97
N PHE A 61 -13.50 2.64 -4.10
CA PHE A 61 -12.79 1.77 -3.16
C PHE A 61 -12.69 2.40 -1.77
N LEU A 62 -12.35 3.69 -1.69
CA LEU A 62 -12.24 4.43 -0.42
C LEU A 62 -13.57 4.43 0.36
N ASN A 63 -14.70 4.54 -0.34
CA ASN A 63 -16.04 4.51 0.24
C ASN A 63 -16.61 3.10 0.40
N SER A 64 -15.92 2.08 -0.09
CA SER A 64 -16.35 0.68 -0.03
C SER A 64 -15.93 0.00 1.28
N PRO A 65 -16.67 -1.01 1.77
CA PRO A 65 -16.22 -1.86 2.87
C PRO A 65 -14.87 -2.53 2.59
N HIS A 66 -14.52 -2.77 1.31
CA HIS A 66 -13.25 -3.39 0.93
C HIS A 66 -12.02 -2.63 1.45
N PHE A 67 -12.09 -1.30 1.58
CA PHE A 67 -10.98 -0.53 2.14
C PHE A 67 -10.77 -0.81 3.63
N ASN A 68 -11.85 -1.02 4.39
CA ASN A 68 -11.75 -1.41 5.79
C ASN A 68 -11.33 -2.88 5.94
N ASP A 69 -11.81 -3.77 5.07
CA ASP A 69 -11.38 -5.17 5.05
C ASP A 69 -9.87 -5.26 4.78
N LEU A 70 -9.38 -4.55 3.76
CA LEU A 70 -7.96 -4.44 3.43
C LEU A 70 -7.12 -3.96 4.63
N LYS A 71 -7.57 -2.91 5.33
CA LYS A 71 -6.90 -2.41 6.54
C LYS A 71 -6.85 -3.47 7.63
N HIS A 72 -7.96 -4.18 7.83
CA HIS A 72 -8.06 -5.21 8.86
C HIS A 72 -7.12 -6.37 8.55
N ASP A 73 -7.11 -6.85 7.31
CA ASP A 73 -6.25 -7.93 6.85
C ASP A 73 -4.77 -7.54 6.96
N LEU A 74 -4.40 -6.35 6.49
CA LEU A 74 -3.05 -5.83 6.67
C LEU A 74 -2.66 -5.78 8.15
N LEU A 75 -3.53 -5.28 9.02
CA LEU A 75 -3.26 -5.17 10.45
C LEU A 75 -3.05 -6.55 11.09
N ILE A 76 -3.84 -7.56 10.72
CA ILE A 76 -3.66 -8.95 11.18
C ILE A 76 -2.34 -9.51 10.67
N ARG A 77 -2.06 -9.37 9.37
CA ARG A 77 -0.82 -9.85 8.73
C ARG A 77 0.42 -9.20 9.36
N PHE A 78 0.44 -7.88 9.52
CA PHE A 78 1.51 -7.14 10.21
C PHE A 78 1.66 -7.55 11.66
N LYS A 79 0.56 -7.72 12.40
CA LYS A 79 0.61 -8.16 13.79
C LYS A 79 1.19 -9.58 13.92
N ALA A 80 0.85 -10.49 13.00
CA ALA A 80 1.42 -11.84 12.94
C ALA A 80 2.94 -11.81 12.68
N MET A 81 3.42 -10.80 11.96
CA MET A 81 4.85 -10.53 11.75
C MET A 81 5.54 -9.80 12.92
N HIS A 82 4.86 -9.58 14.05
CA HIS A 82 5.32 -8.75 15.18
C HIS A 82 5.54 -7.28 14.84
N ILE A 83 4.86 -6.76 13.81
CA ILE A 83 4.90 -5.36 13.39
C ILE A 83 3.70 -4.65 14.02
N SER A 84 3.95 -3.71 14.94
CA SER A 84 2.90 -2.94 15.60
C SER A 84 2.67 -1.62 14.86
N LEU A 85 1.64 -1.60 14.01
CA LEU A 85 1.13 -0.37 13.40
C LEU A 85 0.02 0.18 14.29
N LYS A 86 0.23 1.38 14.84
CA LYS A 86 -0.78 2.02 15.70
C LYS A 86 -1.97 2.54 14.90
N ASP A 87 -1.72 2.97 13.66
CA ASP A 87 -2.67 3.72 12.85
C ASP A 87 -2.47 3.37 11.37
N ILE A 88 -3.15 2.30 10.93
CA ILE A 88 -3.00 1.78 9.55
C ILE A 88 -3.41 2.81 8.50
N ASP A 89 -4.32 3.73 8.83
CA ASP A 89 -4.74 4.83 7.96
C ASP A 89 -3.60 5.79 7.62
N LYS A 90 -2.57 5.91 8.46
CA LYS A 90 -1.37 6.71 8.16
C LYS A 90 -0.34 5.96 7.32
N HIS A 91 -0.51 4.66 7.20
CA HIS A 91 0.37 3.78 6.44
C HIS A 91 -0.23 3.43 5.07
N LEU A 92 -1.55 3.56 4.88
CA LEU A 92 -2.22 3.19 3.64
C LEU A 92 -2.66 4.45 2.86
N PHE A 93 -2.16 4.57 1.64
CA PHE A 93 -2.44 5.66 0.72
C PHE A 93 -3.08 5.08 -0.54
N LEU A 94 -4.08 5.78 -1.06
CA LEU A 94 -4.68 5.47 -2.36
C LEU A 94 -4.24 6.55 -3.34
N ASP A 95 -4.01 6.13 -4.58
CA ASP A 95 -3.63 7.01 -5.67
C ASP A 95 -4.09 6.41 -7.00
N ASN A 96 -4.02 7.15 -8.10
CA ASN A 96 -4.49 6.68 -9.39
C ASN A 96 -3.62 7.16 -10.58
N GLU A 97 -3.65 6.40 -11.66
CA GLU A 97 -2.90 6.69 -12.89
C GLU A 97 -3.28 8.04 -13.48
N ALA A 98 -4.58 8.38 -13.50
CA ALA A 98 -5.05 9.65 -14.02
C ALA A 98 -4.46 10.86 -13.24
N ALA A 99 -4.35 10.76 -11.92
CA ALA A 99 -3.74 11.79 -11.07
C ALA A 99 -2.24 11.90 -11.32
N CYS A 100 -1.55 10.76 -11.44
CA CYS A 100 -0.13 10.72 -11.78
C CYS A 100 0.13 11.33 -13.17
N LEU A 101 -0.70 11.03 -14.15
CA LEU A 101 -0.64 11.62 -15.49
C LEU A 101 -0.84 13.13 -15.46
N ARG A 102 -1.81 13.63 -14.69
CA ARG A 102 -2.12 15.07 -14.57
C ARG A 102 -1.02 15.88 -13.89
N THR A 103 -0.38 15.34 -12.86
CA THR A 103 0.57 16.11 -12.02
C THR A 103 2.03 15.82 -12.29
N HIS A 104 2.35 14.60 -12.72
CA HIS A 104 3.71 14.11 -12.88
C HIS A 104 3.95 13.46 -14.26
N GLU A 105 3.03 13.63 -15.23
CA GLU A 105 3.14 13.07 -16.59
C GLU A 105 3.31 11.54 -16.60
N GLY A 106 2.74 10.83 -15.62
CA GLY A 106 2.85 9.37 -15.47
C GLY A 106 4.17 8.91 -14.84
N LYS A 107 5.02 9.84 -14.36
CA LYS A 107 6.27 9.52 -13.69
C LYS A 107 6.03 9.16 -12.23
N TRP A 108 5.60 7.92 -11.99
CA TRP A 108 5.40 7.36 -10.65
C TRP A 108 6.65 7.46 -9.76
N GLY A 109 7.84 7.39 -10.34
CA GLY A 109 9.09 7.54 -9.60
C GLY A 109 9.24 8.90 -8.90
N ASP A 110 8.76 9.98 -9.52
CA ASP A 110 8.80 11.33 -8.93
C ASP A 110 7.67 11.52 -7.92
N ARG A 111 6.47 11.02 -8.26
CA ARG A 111 5.28 11.09 -7.41
C ARG A 111 5.48 10.37 -6.07
N LEU A 112 6.01 9.14 -6.09
CA LEU A 112 6.28 8.36 -4.88
C LEU A 112 7.43 8.95 -4.03
N ARG A 113 8.35 9.71 -4.64
CA ARG A 113 9.43 10.41 -3.91
C ARG A 113 8.96 11.69 -3.24
N ALA A 114 7.92 12.33 -3.78
CA ALA A 114 7.35 13.56 -3.25
C ALA A 114 6.43 13.35 -2.03
N GLN A 115 6.15 12.09 -1.65
CA GLN A 115 5.13 11.70 -0.67
C GLN A 115 5.63 11.50 0.76
#